data_AF-A0A3N5NQ79-F1
#
_entry.id   AF-A0A3N5NQ79-F1
#
_cell.length_a   1.000
_cell.length_b   1.000
_cell.length_c   1.000
_cell.angle_alpha   90.00
_cell.angle_beta   90.00
_cell.angle_gamma   90.00
#
_symmetry.space_group_name_H-M   'P 1'
#
loop_
_entity.id
_entity.type
_entity.pdbx_description
1 polymer ?
#
loop_
_entity_poly.entity_id
_entity_poly.type
_entity_poly.pdbx_seq_one_letter_code
_entity_poly.pdbx_strand_id
1 'polypeptide(L)'
;MFSADIELPRSDPDEMRHWIEYLALEIGPRPYSSSKLLRKVADSLSESFKNLGYNVDEQLYYYKGEIYYNICASPKTRGIEQEGSVPLVVVGAHYDTVSHS
;
A
#
# COMPACT_ATOMS: atom_id res chain seq x y z
N MET A 1 -2.35 33.67 -21.71
CA MET A 1 -1.79 33.43 -20.37
C MET A 1 -1.48 31.94 -20.33
N PHE A 2 -0.20 31.57 -20.44
CA PHE A 2 0.21 30.18 -20.67
C PHE A 2 -0.17 29.31 -19.46
N SER A 3 -1.03 28.31 -19.70
CA SER A 3 -1.17 27.17 -18.80
C SER A 3 0.14 26.41 -18.93
N ALA A 4 0.97 26.43 -17.89
CA ALA A 4 2.11 25.53 -17.85
C ALA A 4 1.53 24.11 -17.77
N ASP A 5 1.84 23.28 -18.76
CA ASP A 5 1.59 21.85 -18.67
C ASP A 5 2.24 21.34 -17.38
N ILE A 6 1.42 20.99 -16.38
CA ILE A 6 1.92 20.37 -15.15
C ILE A 6 2.40 19.00 -15.59
N GLU A 7 3.71 18.86 -15.75
CA GLU A 7 4.33 17.56 -16.00
C GLU A 7 4.14 16.73 -14.72
N LEU A 8 3.12 15.87 -14.73
CA LEU A 8 2.84 14.99 -13.61
C LEU A 8 4.03 14.04 -13.43
N PRO A 9 4.44 13.77 -12.18
CA PRO A 9 5.49 12.78 -11.93
C PRO A 9 5.06 11.45 -12.53
N ARG A 10 5.95 10.86 -13.33
CA ARG A 10 5.74 9.54 -13.91
C ARG A 10 5.99 8.49 -12.84
N SER A 11 5.28 7.36 -12.93
CA SER A 11 5.60 6.18 -12.14
C SER A 11 7.03 5.73 -12.46
N ASP A 12 7.76 5.29 -11.44
CA ASP A 12 9.06 4.67 -11.59
C ASP A 12 8.89 3.15 -11.89
N PRO A 13 9.18 2.70 -13.12
CA PRO A 13 9.00 1.29 -13.49
C PRO A 13 10.04 0.37 -12.84
N ASP A 14 11.19 0.87 -12.41
CA ASP A 14 12.21 0.06 -11.75
C ASP A 14 11.85 -0.19 -10.28
N GLU A 15 11.30 0.81 -9.59
CA GLU A 15 10.69 0.61 -8.25
C GLU A 15 9.51 -0.36 -8.31
N MET A 16 8.66 -0.27 -9.34
CA MET A 16 7.58 -1.24 -9.55
C MET A 16 8.13 -2.66 -9.76
N ARG A 17 9.17 -2.81 -10.58
CA ARG A 17 9.83 -4.11 -10.81
C ARG A 17 10.41 -4.67 -9.52
N HIS A 18 11.07 -3.84 -8.71
CA HIS A 18 11.64 -4.25 -7.43
C HIS A 18 10.58 -4.83 -6.50
N TRP A 19 9.43 -4.17 -6.35
CA TRP A 19 8.32 -4.69 -5.54
C TRP A 19 7.74 -5.99 -6.08
N ILE A 20 7.60 -6.10 -7.41
CA ILE A 20 7.12 -7.33 -8.05
C ILE A 20 8.10 -8.48 -7.78
N GLU A 21 9.40 -8.26 -7.95
CA GLU A 21 10.43 -9.27 -7.71
C GLU A 21 10.51 -9.67 -6.23
N TYR A 22 10.47 -8.69 -5.32
CA TYR A 22 10.40 -8.95 -3.88
C TYR A 22 9.21 -9.84 -3.52
N LEU A 23 8.00 -9.46 -3.97
CA LEU A 23 6.79 -10.22 -3.67
C LEU A 23 6.78 -11.58 -4.37
N ALA A 24 7.18 -11.68 -5.63
CA ALA A 24 7.08 -12.92 -6.39
C ALA A 24 8.20 -13.93 -6.07
N LEU A 25 9.44 -13.45 -5.92
CA LEU A 25 10.63 -14.29 -5.83
C LEU A 25 11.12 -14.47 -4.40
N GLU A 26 11.13 -13.40 -3.60
CA GLU A 26 11.59 -13.49 -2.20
C GLU A 26 10.49 -13.99 -1.28
N ILE A 27 9.29 -13.40 -1.35
CA ILE A 27 8.19 -13.79 -0.47
C ILE A 27 7.44 -15.02 -1.00
N GLY A 28 7.23 -15.11 -2.31
CA GLY A 28 6.46 -16.21 -2.92
C GLY A 28 4.97 -16.16 -2.57
N PRO A 29 4.22 -17.28 -2.69
CA PRO A 29 2.79 -17.32 -2.39
C PRO A 29 2.44 -16.86 -0.96
N ARG A 30 1.40 -16.03 -0.86
CA ARG A 30 0.93 -15.41 0.40
C ARG A 30 -0.57 -15.70 0.63
N PRO A 31 -0.96 -16.99 0.75
CA PRO A 31 -2.34 -17.32 1.10
C PRO A 31 -2.70 -16.80 2.49
N TYR A 32 -3.99 -16.60 2.74
CA TYR A 32 -4.49 -16.19 4.05
C TYR A 32 -3.98 -17.08 5.20
N SER A 33 -3.73 -18.37 4.94
CA SER A 33 -3.20 -19.33 5.93
C SER A 33 -1.77 -19.03 6.36
N SER A 34 -1.03 -18.20 5.62
CA SER A 34 0.35 -17.81 5.91
C SER A 34 0.40 -16.45 6.61
N SER A 35 -0.28 -16.30 7.75
CA SER A 35 -0.41 -15.04 8.50
C SER A 35 0.94 -14.37 8.81
N LYS A 36 1.98 -15.16 9.10
CA LYS A 36 3.35 -14.64 9.31
C LYS A 36 3.96 -13.99 8.06
N LEU A 37 3.76 -14.57 6.88
CA LEU A 37 4.25 -13.99 5.62
C LEU A 37 3.46 -12.72 5.28
N LEU A 38 2.15 -12.74 5.49
CA LEU A 38 1.30 -11.56 5.29
C LEU A 38 1.68 -10.43 6.26
N ARG A 39 2.07 -10.73 7.50
CA ARG A 39 2.62 -9.74 8.42
C ARG A 39 3.95 -9.18 7.93
N LYS A 40 4.89 -10.02 7.48
CA LYS A 40 6.17 -9.56 6.93
C LYS A 40 5.95 -8.57 5.77
N VAL A 41 5.02 -8.88 4.86
CA VAL A 41 4.72 -7.98 3.73
C VAL A 41 4.04 -6.70 4.18
N ALA A 42 3.08 -6.78 5.11
CA ALA A 42 2.46 -5.61 5.73
C ALA A 42 3.52 -4.67 6.35
N ASP A 43 4.49 -5.23 7.08
CA ASP A 43 5.59 -4.46 7.68
C ASP A 43 6.42 -3.74 6.61
N SER A 44 6.83 -4.43 5.56
CA SER A 44 7.63 -3.85 4.47
C SER A 44 6.87 -2.76 3.69
N LEU A 45 5.58 -2.97 3.41
CA LEU A 45 4.74 -1.95 2.77
C LEU A 45 4.57 -0.73 3.67
N SER A 46 4.27 -0.95 4.96
CA SER A 46 4.14 0.12 5.96
C SER A 46 5.41 0.95 6.08
N GLU A 47 6.58 0.31 6.12
CA GLU A 47 7.88 0.98 6.17
C GLU A 47 8.15 1.78 4.90
N SER A 48 7.88 1.21 3.73
CA SER A 48 8.05 1.90 2.44
C SER A 48 7.18 3.15 2.34
N PHE A 49 5.89 3.06 2.66
CA PHE A 49 5.01 4.23 2.69
C PHE A 49 5.49 5.30 3.68
N LYS A 50 5.95 4.90 4.87
CA LYS A 50 6.53 5.84 5.86
C LYS A 50 7.78 6.53 5.31
N ASN A 51 8.67 5.80 4.64
CA ASN A 51 9.90 6.32 4.02
C ASN A 51 9.59 7.29 2.87
N LEU A 52 8.50 7.04 2.13
CA LEU A 52 7.97 7.95 1.11
C LEU A 52 7.24 9.17 1.70
N GLY A 53 7.14 9.26 3.03
CA GLY A 53 6.54 10.41 3.70
C GLY A 53 5.02 10.34 3.87
N TYR A 54 4.40 9.17 3.77
CA TYR A 54 2.98 8.99 4.08
C TYR A 54 2.74 8.79 5.59
N ASN A 55 1.52 9.10 6.03
CA ASN A 55 0.96 8.56 7.26
C ASN A 55 0.44 7.16 6.97
N VAL A 56 0.72 6.19 7.83
CA VAL A 56 0.29 4.80 7.67
C VAL A 56 -0.52 4.37 8.87
N ASP A 57 -1.75 3.93 8.63
CA ASP A 57 -2.63 3.28 9.58
C ASP A 57 -2.75 1.79 9.24
N GLU A 58 -2.68 0.93 10.25
CA GLU A 58 -2.90 -0.51 10.09
C GLU A 58 -4.30 -0.86 10.57
N GLN A 59 -5.22 -1.05 9.62
CA GLN A 59 -6.58 -1.47 9.96
C GLN A 59 -6.60 -2.97 10.24
N LEU A 60 -6.72 -3.31 11.51
CA LEU A 60 -6.79 -4.67 12.00
C LEU A 60 -8.15 -5.33 11.68
N TYR A 61 -8.14 -6.60 11.27
CA TYR A 61 -9.34 -7.43 11.20
C TYR A 61 -9.07 -8.89 11.60
N TYR A 62 -10.11 -9.59 12.04
CA TYR A 62 -10.06 -11.00 12.46
C TYR A 62 -10.66 -11.91 11.40
N TYR A 63 -9.97 -12.99 11.07
CA TYR A 63 -10.49 -14.02 10.17
C TYR A 63 -9.96 -15.41 10.56
N LYS A 64 -10.87 -16.39 10.70
CA LYS A 64 -10.55 -17.77 11.08
C LYS A 64 -9.61 -17.91 12.30
N GLY A 65 -9.77 -17.03 13.30
CA GLY A 65 -8.97 -17.05 14.53
C GLY A 65 -7.60 -16.35 14.43
N GLU A 66 -7.25 -15.84 13.26
CA GLU A 66 -6.01 -15.10 13.02
C GLU A 66 -6.29 -13.59 12.84
N ILE A 67 -5.23 -12.79 13.01
CA ILE A 67 -5.25 -11.34 12.84
C ILE A 67 -4.59 -10.97 11.51
N TYR A 68 -5.23 -10.07 10.77
CA TYR A 68 -4.76 -9.54 9.50
C TYR A 68 -4.88 -8.02 9.48
N TYR A 69 -4.26 -7.39 8.47
CA TYR A 69 -4.09 -5.95 8.41
C TYR A 69 -4.39 -5.44 7.01
N ASN A 70 -5.20 -4.40 6.88
CA ASN A 70 -5.13 -3.54 5.69
C ASN A 70 -4.14 -2.41 5.98
N ILE A 71 -3.32 -2.05 4.99
CA ILE A 71 -2.35 -0.95 5.12
C ILE A 71 -2.93 0.29 4.44
N CYS A 72 -3.29 1.28 5.24
CA CYS A 72 -3.92 2.51 4.78
C CYS A 72 -2.90 3.65 4.80
N ALA A 73 -2.37 4.00 3.63
CA ALA A 73 -1.46 5.13 3.48
C ALA A 73 -2.21 6.40 3.05
N SER A 74 -1.93 7.52 3.72
CA SER A 74 -2.48 8.83 3.40
C SER A 74 -1.38 9.88 3.35
N PRO A 75 -1.45 10.90 2.48
CA PRO A 75 -0.46 11.98 2.48
C PRO A 75 -0.35 12.64 3.86
N LYS A 76 0.88 12.96 4.31
CA LYS A 76 1.10 13.81 5.48
C LYS A 76 0.51 15.19 5.18
N THR A 77 -0.58 15.54 5.84
CA THR A 77 -1.30 16.79 5.61
C THR A 77 -0.39 18.01 5.78
N ARG A 78 -0.17 18.75 4.70
CA ARG A 78 -0.26 20.21 4.71
C ARG A 78 -1.44 20.59 3.82
N GLY A 79 -2.59 20.90 4.42
CA GLY A 79 -3.66 21.63 3.72
C GLY A 79 -5.01 20.93 3.46
N ILE A 80 -5.30 19.75 4.02
CA ILE A 80 -6.69 19.23 4.06
C ILE A 80 -7.36 19.74 5.34
N GLU A 81 -7.46 21.07 5.47
CA GLU A 81 -8.29 21.73 6.50
C GLU A 81 -9.69 22.07 5.97
N GLN A 82 -10.11 21.52 4.84
CA GLN A 82 -11.47 21.67 4.36
C GLN A 82 -12.14 20.31 4.30
N GLU A 83 -12.62 19.87 5.47
CA GLU A 83 -13.74 18.93 5.55
C GLU A 83 -14.85 19.43 4.60
N GLY A 84 -15.05 18.73 3.49
CA GLY A 84 -16.22 18.90 2.61
C GLY A 84 -15.98 19.44 1.19
N SER A 85 -14.77 19.90 0.81
CA SER A 85 -14.60 20.60 -0.49
C SER A 85 -13.72 19.89 -1.53
N VAL A 86 -12.97 18.84 -1.16
CA VAL A 86 -12.09 18.11 -2.09
C VAL A 86 -12.54 16.65 -2.20
N PRO A 87 -12.76 16.10 -3.41
CA PRO A 87 -13.12 14.70 -3.58
C PRO A 87 -11.95 13.80 -3.13
N LEU A 88 -12.23 12.86 -2.23
CA LEU A 88 -11.29 11.83 -1.83
C LEU A 88 -11.18 10.77 -2.93
N VAL A 89 -9.96 10.54 -3.42
CA VAL A 89 -9.65 9.42 -4.32
C VAL A 89 -8.90 8.36 -3.53
N VAL A 90 -9.41 7.13 -3.53
CA VAL A 90 -8.77 5.97 -2.89
C VAL A 90 -8.32 5.01 -3.98
N VAL A 91 -7.05 4.61 -3.92
CA VAL A 91 -6.47 3.57 -4.78
C VAL A 91 -6.10 2.39 -3.89
N GLY A 92 -6.54 1.19 -4.25
CA GLY A 92 -6.33 -0.02 -3.46
C GLY A 92 -5.83 -1.18 -4.32
N ALA A 93 -5.07 -2.06 -3.70
CA ALA A 93 -4.62 -3.33 -4.26
C ALA A 93 -4.55 -4.37 -3.13
N HIS A 94 -4.84 -5.62 -3.45
CA HIS A 94 -4.64 -6.72 -2.52
C HIS A 94 -3.18 -7.19 -2.58
N TYR A 95 -2.62 -7.60 -1.44
CA TYR A 95 -1.23 -8.08 -1.36
C TYR A 95 -1.14 -9.58 -1.00
N ASP A 96 -2.25 -10.20 -0.61
CA ASP A 96 -2.39 -11.64 -0.45
C ASP A 96 -2.56 -12.34 -1.80
N THR A 97 -2.38 -13.66 -1.81
CA THR A 97 -2.61 -14.52 -2.97
C THR A 97 -3.60 -15.62 -2.63
N VAL A 98 -4.17 -16.28 -3.64
CA VAL A 98 -4.96 -17.48 -3.41
C VAL A 98 -4.08 -18.62 -2.85
N SER A 99 -4.68 -19.50 -2.04
CA SER A 99 -4.08 -20.81 -1.76
C SER A 99 -4.27 -21.69 -2.98
N HIS A 100 -3.19 -22.25 -3.53
CA HIS A 100 -3.34 -23.38 -4.45
C HIS A 100 -3.85 -24.58 -3.63
N SER A 101 -5.02 -25.07 -4.01
CA SER A 101 -5.65 -26.29 -3.51
C SER A 101 -4.82 -27.53 -3.85
#